data_AF-A0AB39LUU3-F1
#
_entry.id   AF-A0AB39LUU3-F1
#
_cell.length_a   1.000
_cell.length_b   1.000
_cell.length_c   1.000
_cell.angle_alpha   90.00
_cell.angle_beta   90.00
_cell.angle_gamma   90.00
#
_symmetry.space_group_name_H-M   'P 1'
#
loop_
_entity.id
_entity.type
_entity.pdbx_description
1 polymer ?
#
loop_
_entity_poly.entity_id
_entity_poly.type
_entity_poly.pdbx_seq_one_letter_code
_entity_poly.pdbx_strand_id
1 'polypeptide(L)' 'MADYRMVEHIPDLIQPEEYDHHPEGRLVRLSIRVDDEGVQVLGDAFRPELLEKLLETLGPDAIEQMLCG' A
#
# COMPACT_ATOMS: atom_id res chain seq x y z
N MET A 1 -5.51 -9.47 18.09
CA MET A 1 -6.54 -9.22 17.05
C MET A 1 -6.26 -7.84 16.51
N ALA A 2 -6.05 -7.70 15.20
CA ALA A 2 -5.95 -6.37 14.60
C ALA A 2 -7.32 -5.69 14.72
N ASP A 3 -7.34 -4.41 15.08
CA ASP A 3 -8.55 -3.60 15.12
C ASP A 3 -8.81 -3.10 13.69
N TYR A 4 -10.02 -3.34 13.17
CA TYR A 4 -10.37 -3.00 11.79
C TYR A 4 -11.46 -1.92 11.81
N ARG A 5 -11.16 -0.77 11.21
CA ARG A 5 -12.12 0.31 11.01
C ARG A 5 -12.42 0.46 9.52
N MET A 6 -13.69 0.35 9.13
CA MET A 6 -14.11 0.80 7.81
C MET A 6 -14.08 2.33 7.74
N VAL A 7 -13.53 2.86 6.67
CA VAL A 7 -13.48 4.28 6.35
C VAL A 7 -14.30 4.55 5.10
N GLU A 8 -15.00 5.69 5.05
CA GLU A 8 -15.89 6.02 3.93
C GLU A 8 -15.13 6.36 2.65
N HIS A 9 -13.91 6.85 2.77
CA HIS A 9 -13.08 7.28 1.65
C HIS A 9 -11.61 6.94 1.90
N ILE A 10 -10.98 6.35 0.89
CA ILE A 10 -9.55 6.11 0.82
C ILE A 10 -9.07 6.75 -0.49
N PRO A 11 -8.02 7.58 -0.47
CA PRO A 11 -7.55 8.19 -1.71
C PRO A 11 -6.94 7.14 -2.64
N ASP A 12 -7.33 7.15 -3.91
CA ASP A 12 -6.69 6.31 -4.93
C ASP A 12 -5.26 6.80 -5.20
N LEU A 13 -4.30 5.87 -5.19
CA LEU A 13 -2.91 6.19 -5.54
C LEU A 13 -2.66 6.01 -7.04
N ILE A 14 -3.45 5.16 -7.69
CA ILE A 14 -3.42 4.89 -9.12
C ILE A 14 -4.58 5.65 -9.78
N GLN A 15 -4.25 6.51 -10.74
CA GLN A 15 -5.27 7.26 -11.47
C GLN A 15 -5.82 6.44 -12.65
N PRO A 16 -7.08 6.68 -13.09
CA PRO A 16 -7.70 5.96 -14.20
C PRO A 16 -6.88 5.92 -15.49
N GLU A 17 -6.15 6.99 -15.80
CA GLU A 17 -5.33 7.08 -17.02
C GLU A 17 -4.10 6.16 -16.96
N GLU A 18 -3.67 5.75 -15.77
CA GLU A 18 -2.54 4.84 -15.59
C GLU A 18 -2.91 3.40 -15.97
N TYR A 19 -4.20 3.06 -16.02
CA TYR A 19 -4.66 1.74 -16.44
C TYR A 19 -4.31 1.43 -17.90
N ASP A 20 -4.42 2.42 -18.77
CA ASP A 20 -4.10 2.28 -20.20
C ASP A 20 -2.59 2.09 -20.44
N HIS A 21 -1.76 2.66 -19.55
CA HIS A 21 -0.30 2.57 -19.64
C HIS A 21 0.27 1.28 -19.04
N HIS A 22 -0.54 0.55 -18.26
CA HIS A 22 -0.13 -0.68 -17.58
C HIS A 22 -1.10 -1.84 -17.87
N PRO A 23 -1.25 -2.26 -19.14
CA PRO A 23 -2.22 -3.30 -19.54
C PRO A 23 -1.93 -4.66 -18.92
N GLU A 24 -0.67 -4.91 -18.52
CA GLU A 24 -0.25 -6.11 -17.82
C GLU A 24 -0.79 -6.20 -16.37
N GLY A 25 -1.33 -5.10 -15.81
CA GLY A 25 -1.90 -5.05 -14.45
C GLY A 25 -0.88 -5.30 -13.34
N ARG A 26 0.38 -4.88 -13.53
CA ARG A 26 1.48 -5.10 -12.57
C ARG A 26 1.84 -3.85 -11.77
N LEU A 27 1.16 -2.73 -12.00
CA LEU A 27 1.42 -1.51 -11.24
C LEU A 27 0.95 -1.70 -9.80
N VAL A 28 1.86 -1.42 -8.87
CA VAL A 28 1.61 -1.36 -7.43
C VAL A 28 2.18 -0.03 -6.94
N ARG A 29 1.39 0.73 -6.19
CA ARG A 29 1.81 1.97 -5.53
C ARG A 29 1.64 1.83 -4.04
N LEU A 30 2.65 2.26 -3.30
CA LEU A 30 2.67 2.28 -1.84
C LEU A 30 2.98 3.70 -1.39
N SER A 31 2.11 4.26 -0.55
CA SER A 31 2.34 5.50 0.17
C SER A 31 2.54 5.17 1.64
N ILE A 32 3.71 5.52 2.16
CA ILE A 32 4.06 5.42 3.56
C ILE A 32 4.20 6.83 4.11
N ARG A 33 3.48 7.13 5.19
CA ARG A 33 3.54 8.42 5.88
C ARG A 33 3.69 8.18 7.37
N VAL A 34 4.50 9.02 8.00
CA VAL A 34 4.68 9.04 9.46
C VAL A 34 4.18 10.39 9.95
N ASP A 35 3.29 10.37 10.93
CA ASP A 35 2.76 11.55 11.61
C ASP A 35 2.68 11.32 13.12
N ASP A 36 2.15 12.28 13.86
CA ASP A 36 2.05 12.23 15.33
C ASP A 36 1.10 11.13 15.84
N GLU A 37 0.25 10.57 14.96
CA GLU A 37 -0.67 9.47 15.27
C GLU A 37 -0.05 8.09 14.97
N GLY A 38 1.06 8.06 14.23
CA GLY A 38 1.87 6.88 13.98
C GLY A 38 2.24 6.71 12.51
N VAL A 39 2.18 5.46 12.05
CA VAL A 39 2.51 5.11 10.67
C VAL A 39 1.24 4.80 9.89
N GLN A 40 1.05 5.51 8.78
CA GLN A 40 0.03 5.21 7.78
C GLN A 40 0.67 4.54 6.56
N VAL A 41 0.18 3.34 6.23
CA VAL A 41 0.53 2.61 5.01
C VAL A 41 -0.71 2.50 4.14
N LEU A 42 -0.64 3.04 2.93
CA LEU A 42 -1.68 2.92 1.93
C LEU A 42 -1.11 2.22 0.69
N GLY A 43 -1.71 1.10 0.31
CA GLY A 43 -1.33 0.34 -0.88
C GLY A 43 -2.45 0.32 -1.89
N ASP A 44 -2.08 0.48 -3.16
CA ASP A 44 -2.99 0.44 -4.30
C ASP A 44 -2.37 -0.43 -5.39
N ALA A 45 -3.18 -1.33 -5.95
CA ALA A 45 -2.74 -2.29 -6.92
C ALA A 45 -3.91 -2.75 -7.79
N PHE A 46 -3.61 -3.00 -9.06
CA PHE A 46 -4.56 -3.59 -10.02
C PHE A 46 -4.97 -5.00 -9.61
N ARG A 47 -4.05 -5.69 -8.91
CA ARG A 47 -4.18 -7.06 -8.42
C ARG A 47 -3.76 -7.05 -6.95
N PRO A 48 -4.71 -7.05 -6.00
CA PRO A 48 -4.41 -7.03 -4.56
C PRO A 48 -3.44 -8.13 -4.14
N GLU A 49 -3.50 -9.30 -4.78
CA GLU A 49 -2.62 -10.43 -4.49
C GLU A 49 -1.13 -10.15 -4.79
N LEU A 50 -0.82 -9.18 -5.68
CA LEU A 50 0.56 -8.74 -5.90
C LEU A 50 1.06 -7.87 -4.76
N LEU A 51 0.20 -6.99 -4.22
CA LEU A 51 0.51 -6.15 -3.08
C LEU A 51 0.75 -7.02 -1.82
N GLU A 52 -0.13 -7.99 -1.57
CA GLU A 52 0.02 -8.92 -0.44
C GLU A 52 1.35 -9.69 -0.51
N LYS A 53 1.68 -10.24 -1.68
CA LYS A 53 2.97 -10.95 -1.87
C LYS A 53 4.18 -10.05 -1.68
N LEU A 54 4.10 -8.79 -2.12
CA LEU A 54 5.18 -7.82 -1.93
C LEU A 54 5.39 -7.53 -0.44
N LEU A 55 4.31 -7.30 0.31
CA LEU A 55 4.36 -7.07 1.75
C LEU A 55 4.86 -8.30 2.52
N GLU A 56 4.42 -9.49 2.13
CA GLU A 56 4.91 -10.75 2.70
C GLU A 56 6.41 -10.95 2.43
N THR A 57 6.88 -10.59 1.24
CA THR A 57 8.30 -10.70 0.85
C THR A 57 9.19 -9.70 1.60
N LEU A 58 8.72 -8.47 1.80
CA LEU A 58 9.42 -7.46 2.60
C LEU A 58 9.60 -7.94 4.03
N GLY A 59 8.56 -8.55 4.59
CA GLY A 59 8.56 -9.01 5.98
C GLY A 59 8.49 -7.85 6.99
N PRO A 60 8.11 -8.15 8.23
CA PRO A 60 7.89 -7.13 9.26
C PRO A 60 9.15 -6.33 9.59
N ASP A 61 10.32 -6.97 9.63
CA ASP A 61 11.59 -6.33 10.02
C ASP A 61 12.03 -5.25 9.02
N ALA A 62 11.86 -5.50 7.71
CA ALA A 62 12.23 -4.53 6.69
C ALA A 62 11.25 -3.34 6.67
N ILE A 63 9.96 -3.61 6.88
CA ILE A 63 8.93 -2.57 7.00
C ILE A 63 9.23 -1.70 8.22
N GLU A 64 9.54 -2.29 9.38
CA GLU A 64 9.89 -1.56 10.60
C GLU A 64 11.14 -0.69 10.39
N GLN A 65 12.19 -1.20 9.76
CA GLN A 65 13.40 -0.41 9.46
C GLN A 65 13.14 0.77 8.51
N MET A 66 12.23 0.63 7.54
CA MET A 66 11.86 1.72 6.64
C MET A 66 11.05 2.82 7.35
N LEU A 67 10.40 2.48 8.47
CA LEU A 67 9.51 3.35 9.23
C LEU A 67 10.18 4.01 10.44
N CYS A 68 11.10 3.30 11.10
CA CYS A 68 11.69 3.68 12.37
C CYS A 68 13.09 4.31 12.23
N GLY A 69 13.37 4.97 11.09
CA GLY A 69 14.67 5.56 10.77
C GLY A 69 15.40 6.22 11.94
#